data_AF-A0A9E6A280-F1
#
_entry.id   AF-A0A9E6A280-F1
#
_cell.length_a   1.000
_cell.length_b   1.000
_cell.length_c   1.000
_cell.angle_alpha   90.00
_cell.angle_beta   90.00
_cell.angle_gamma   90.00
#
_symmetry.space_group_name_H-M   'P 1'
#
loop_
_entity.id
_entity.type
_entity.pdbx_description
1 polymer ?
#
loop_
_entity_poly.entity_id
_entity_poly.type
_entity_poly.pdbx_seq_one_letter_code
_entity_poly.pdbx_strand_id
1 'polypeptide(L)'
;MKLIVTSLVAIIFVAAGSFAAVVLKTPSEASAASVAEIEDENKENDHGDDHGKTDKKKAKKDDGYAKKASSGSSAYYKFSREFVVPIMRGGQVTSLVILHISLETDSSTSERLFSEEPKLRDNIMTTLIALSNDGRTLEQPTDINNYENIRSMILMNLKDSIDDGIQNVLIVDMAKQNL
;
A
#
# COMPACT_ATOMS: atom_id res chain seq x y z
N MET A 1 -19.06 29.91 -42.14
CA MET A 1 -17.58 29.97 -42.07
C MET A 1 -17.00 29.34 -40.80
N LYS A 2 -17.60 29.50 -39.62
CA LYS A 2 -17.08 28.92 -38.35
C LYS A 2 -17.01 27.38 -38.32
N LEU A 3 -17.96 26.68 -38.95
CA LEU A 3 -18.00 25.20 -38.98
C LEU A 3 -16.93 24.56 -39.88
N ILE A 4 -16.45 25.29 -40.90
CA ILE A 4 -15.41 24.80 -41.81
C ILE A 4 -14.04 24.83 -41.11
N VAL A 5 -13.81 25.85 -40.28
CA VAL A 5 -12.58 25.98 -39.49
C VAL A 5 -12.49 24.86 -38.43
N THR A 6 -13.59 24.54 -37.75
CA THR A 6 -13.61 23.45 -36.75
C THR A 6 -13.34 22.08 -37.38
N SER A 7 -13.88 21.83 -38.58
CA SER A 7 -13.68 20.55 -39.28
C SER A 7 -12.23 20.37 -39.76
N LEU A 8 -11.60 21.45 -40.24
CA LEU A 8 -10.19 21.45 -40.64
C LEU A 8 -9.23 21.19 -39.46
N VAL A 9 -9.51 21.76 -38.29
CA VAL A 9 -8.70 21.52 -37.08
C VAL A 9 -8.84 20.08 -36.60
N ALA A 10 -10.05 19.51 -36.60
CA ALA A 10 -10.26 18.12 -36.20
C ALA A 10 -9.49 17.12 -37.09
N ILE A 11 -9.43 17.35 -38.40
CA ILE A 11 -8.71 16.49 -39.34
C ILE A 11 -7.19 16.53 -39.10
N ILE A 12 -6.64 17.71 -38.78
CA ILE A 12 -5.21 17.86 -38.49
C ILE A 12 -4.80 17.10 -37.22
N PHE A 13 -5.62 17.13 -36.16
CA PHE A 13 -5.32 16.42 -34.91
C PHE A 13 -5.45 14.88 -35.05
N VAL A 14 -6.38 14.38 -35.86
CA VAL A 14 -6.49 12.94 -36.13
C VAL A 14 -5.32 12.42 -36.99
N ALA A 15 -4.80 13.23 -37.91
CA ALA A 15 -3.63 12.86 -38.71
C ALA A 15 -2.31 12.87 -37.91
N ALA A 16 -2.17 13.75 -36.92
CA ALA A 16 -0.98 13.82 -36.06
C ALA A 16 -0.93 12.71 -34.97
N GLY A 17 -2.08 12.17 -34.57
CA GLY A 17 -2.17 11.15 -33.51
C GLY A 17 -1.74 9.74 -33.91
N SER A 18 -1.69 9.42 -35.22
CA SER A 18 -1.43 8.06 -35.70
C SER A 18 0.05 7.69 -35.85
N PHE A 19 0.97 8.65 -35.73
CA PHE A 19 2.41 8.39 -35.91
C PHE A 19 3.18 8.00 -34.63
N ALA A 20 2.59 8.18 -33.44
CA ALA A 20 3.26 7.85 -32.18
C ALA A 20 3.26 6.34 -31.83
N ALA A 21 2.36 5.54 -32.43
CA ALA A 21 2.19 4.12 -32.09
C ALA A 21 3.18 3.17 -32.78
N VAL A 22 3.87 3.60 -33.85
CA VAL A 22 4.79 2.73 -34.62
C VAL A 22 6.23 2.77 -34.08
N VAL A 23 6.58 3.72 -33.23
CA VAL A 23 7.96 3.89 -32.72
C VAL A 23 8.25 3.11 -31.42
N LEU A 24 7.23 2.64 -30.69
CA LEU A 24 7.42 1.84 -29.46
C LEU A 24 7.37 0.32 -29.69
N LYS A 25 7.33 -0.14 -30.95
CA LYS A 25 7.38 -1.56 -31.28
C LYS A 25 8.84 -2.06 -31.32
N THR A 26 9.47 -2.14 -30.17
CA THR A 26 10.64 -3.00 -29.93
C THR A 26 10.20 -4.47 -30.02
N PRO A 27 10.90 -5.36 -30.74
CA PRO A 27 10.54 -6.76 -30.84
C PRO A 27 11.07 -7.49 -29.59
N SER A 28 10.20 -7.76 -28.63
CA SER A 28 10.41 -8.91 -27.74
C SER A 28 9.83 -10.11 -28.48
N GLU A 29 10.72 -10.99 -28.93
CA GLU A 29 10.37 -12.23 -29.62
C GLU A 29 9.40 -13.08 -28.81
N ALA A 30 8.45 -13.64 -29.56
CA ALA A 30 7.66 -14.84 -29.35
C ALA A 30 7.84 -15.61 -28.03
N SER A 31 6.72 -15.93 -27.37
CA SER A 31 6.10 -17.25 -27.58
C SER A 31 4.72 -17.34 -26.93
N ALA A 32 3.75 -17.80 -27.71
CA ALA A 32 2.44 -18.22 -27.24
C ALA A 32 2.50 -19.69 -26.80
N ALA A 33 1.86 -19.97 -25.66
CA ALA A 33 1.21 -21.22 -25.23
C ALA A 33 1.85 -22.59 -25.58
N SER A 34 2.21 -23.36 -24.55
CA SER A 34 1.90 -24.80 -24.49
C SER A 34 2.09 -25.39 -23.08
N VAL A 35 1.18 -26.30 -22.75
CA VAL A 35 1.07 -27.16 -21.55
C VAL A 35 2.18 -28.23 -21.51
N ALA A 36 2.70 -28.57 -20.31
CA ALA A 36 2.88 -29.94 -19.78
C ALA A 36 3.89 -29.99 -18.62
N GLU A 37 3.54 -30.76 -17.59
CA GLU A 37 4.40 -31.26 -16.50
C GLU A 37 5.54 -32.14 -17.03
N ILE A 38 6.67 -32.18 -16.31
CA ILE A 38 7.25 -33.38 -15.64
C ILE A 38 8.58 -32.99 -14.97
N GLU A 39 8.84 -33.73 -13.90
CA GLU A 39 9.82 -33.69 -12.84
C GLU A 39 11.31 -33.79 -13.23
N ASP A 40 12.12 -33.47 -12.21
CA ASP A 40 13.43 -34.02 -11.82
C ASP A 40 14.69 -33.67 -12.63
N GLU A 41 15.63 -32.97 -11.97
CA GLU A 41 16.88 -33.59 -11.53
C GLU A 41 17.73 -32.54 -10.78
N ASN A 42 17.87 -32.76 -9.47
CA ASN A 42 18.75 -32.01 -8.60
C ASN A 42 20.16 -32.64 -8.64
N LYS A 43 21.15 -31.88 -9.10
CA LYS A 43 22.59 -32.22 -9.00
C LYS A 43 23.30 -31.15 -8.19
N GLU A 44 24.41 -31.58 -7.58
CA GLU A 44 25.39 -30.83 -6.78
C GLU A 44 25.08 -30.74 -5.28
N ASN A 45 26.01 -30.93 -4.34
CA ASN A 45 27.45 -31.08 -4.40
C ASN A 45 27.96 -31.86 -3.17
N ASP A 46 29.01 -32.64 -3.44
CA ASP A 46 29.97 -33.23 -2.52
C ASP A 46 30.80 -32.13 -1.82
N HIS A 47 30.92 -32.16 -0.50
CA HIS A 47 31.94 -31.40 0.25
C HIS A 47 32.39 -32.17 1.48
N GLY A 48 33.65 -32.63 1.41
CA GLY A 48 34.40 -33.23 2.49
C GLY A 48 35.03 -32.22 3.45
N ASP A 49 35.37 -32.76 4.62
CA ASP A 49 36.43 -32.42 5.59
C ASP A 49 36.96 -30.98 5.68
N ASP A 50 36.88 -30.40 6.89
CA ASP A 50 38.02 -30.39 7.83
C ASP A 50 37.68 -29.55 9.08
N HIS A 51 37.77 -30.17 10.26
CA HIS A 51 37.56 -29.52 11.56
C HIS A 51 38.91 -29.31 12.27
N GLY A 52 39.52 -28.15 12.02
CA GLY A 52 40.70 -27.64 12.72
C GLY A 52 40.35 -26.68 13.86
N LYS A 53 40.87 -26.97 15.06
CA LYS A 53 40.61 -26.36 16.37
C LYS A 53 41.20 -24.94 16.58
N THR A 54 40.41 -24.13 17.28
CA THR A 54 40.74 -23.15 18.36
C THR A 54 41.93 -22.19 18.22
N ASP A 55 41.67 -20.88 18.37
CA ASP A 55 42.30 -20.11 19.44
C ASP A 55 41.61 -18.79 19.83
N LYS A 56 41.82 -18.41 21.10
CA LYS A 56 41.15 -17.38 21.91
C LYS A 56 41.65 -15.95 21.62
N LYS A 57 40.78 -14.92 21.78
CA LYS A 57 40.97 -13.81 22.76
C LYS A 57 39.86 -12.73 22.77
N LYS A 58 39.36 -12.50 23.98
CA LYS A 58 38.74 -11.31 24.62
C LYS A 58 38.63 -10.00 23.80
N ALA A 59 37.46 -9.33 23.88
CA ALA A 59 37.28 -8.13 24.72
C ALA A 59 35.85 -7.50 24.65
N LYS A 60 35.46 -6.93 25.80
CA LYS A 60 34.52 -5.81 26.06
C LYS A 60 32.99 -6.03 26.06
N LYS A 61 32.44 -5.76 27.26
CA LYS A 61 31.16 -5.12 27.61
C LYS A 61 30.42 -4.48 26.43
N ASP A 62 29.15 -4.87 26.28
CA ASP A 62 28.10 -3.88 26.09
C ASP A 62 26.79 -4.39 26.71
N ASP A 63 26.03 -3.46 27.25
CA ASP A 63 24.92 -3.69 28.14
C ASP A 63 23.72 -4.27 27.38
N GLY A 64 23.11 -5.30 27.98
CA GLY A 64 22.00 -6.06 27.40
C GLY A 64 20.72 -5.24 27.27
N TYR A 65 20.64 -4.40 26.25
CA TYR A 65 19.39 -4.18 25.54
C TYR A 65 19.31 -5.22 24.45
N ALA A 66 18.51 -6.26 24.70
CA ALA A 66 18.08 -7.21 23.70
C ALA A 66 17.56 -6.44 22.49
N LYS A 67 18.40 -6.32 21.46
CA LYS A 67 18.02 -5.99 20.10
C LYS A 67 17.08 -7.12 19.71
N LYS A 68 15.77 -6.93 19.93
CA LYS A 68 14.73 -7.79 19.35
C LYS A 68 15.04 -7.75 17.85
N ALA A 69 15.56 -8.85 17.34
CA ALA A 69 15.79 -9.06 15.93
C ALA A 69 14.42 -9.02 15.25
N SER A 70 13.95 -7.83 14.91
CA SER A 70 12.85 -7.66 13.96
C SER A 70 13.48 -7.77 12.58
N SER A 71 13.87 -8.98 12.21
CA SER A 71 14.26 -9.32 10.84
C SER A 71 13.12 -10.06 10.14
N GLY A 72 11.88 -9.72 10.46
CA GLY A 72 10.79 -9.88 9.50
C GLY A 72 10.88 -8.69 8.56
N SER A 73 11.04 -8.92 7.26
CA SER A 73 10.95 -7.84 6.29
C SER A 73 9.55 -7.23 6.36
N SER A 74 9.44 -5.97 6.80
CA SER A 74 8.19 -5.21 6.69
C SER A 74 7.87 -4.99 5.21
N ALA A 75 6.62 -5.22 4.83
CA ALA A 75 6.05 -4.86 3.55
C ALA A 75 5.01 -3.76 3.74
N TYR A 76 4.65 -3.09 2.64
CA TYR A 76 3.68 -2.00 2.66
C TYR A 76 2.57 -2.26 1.65
N TYR A 77 1.36 -2.40 2.17
CA TYR A 77 0.16 -2.50 1.38
C TYR A 77 -0.39 -1.10 1.11
N LYS A 78 -0.45 -0.73 -0.18
CA LYS A 78 -1.01 0.55 -0.64
C LYS A 78 -2.42 0.34 -1.15
N PHE A 79 -3.35 1.17 -0.67
CA PHE A 79 -4.71 1.16 -1.16
C PHE A 79 -4.81 1.78 -2.56
N SER A 80 -5.69 1.23 -3.40
CA SER A 80 -5.89 1.69 -4.79
C SER A 80 -6.46 3.10 -4.91
N ARG A 81 -7.18 3.54 -3.88
CA ARG A 81 -7.90 4.82 -3.82
C ARG A 81 -7.82 5.43 -2.44
N GLU A 82 -7.98 6.74 -2.38
CA GLU A 82 -8.10 7.51 -1.14
C GLU A 82 -9.42 7.21 -0.41
N PHE A 83 -9.45 7.55 0.86
CA PHE A 83 -10.61 7.46 1.74
C PHE A 83 -11.23 8.85 1.87
N VAL A 84 -12.51 8.98 1.53
CA VAL A 84 -13.23 10.26 1.58
C VAL A 84 -14.34 10.15 2.61
N VAL A 85 -14.30 11.00 3.63
CA VAL A 85 -15.17 10.94 4.80
C VAL A 85 -15.94 12.25 4.95
N PRO A 86 -17.28 12.26 4.86
CA PRO A 86 -18.07 13.45 5.10
C PRO A 86 -18.24 13.72 6.60
N ILE A 87 -18.10 14.98 7.00
CA ILE A 87 -18.45 15.44 8.35
C ILE A 87 -19.84 16.08 8.29
N MET A 88 -20.78 15.45 9.00
CA MET A 88 -22.18 15.87 9.02
C MET A 88 -22.49 16.76 10.23
N ARG A 89 -23.25 17.85 10.00
CA ARG A 89 -23.86 18.69 11.05
C ARG A 89 -25.28 19.04 10.64
N GLY A 90 -26.26 18.86 11.54
CA GLY A 90 -27.66 19.19 11.25
C GLY A 90 -28.22 18.51 9.98
N GLY A 91 -27.73 17.32 9.63
CA GLY A 91 -28.15 16.60 8.42
C GLY A 91 -27.50 17.06 7.11
N GLN A 92 -26.53 17.98 7.15
CA GLN A 92 -25.81 18.49 5.99
C GLN A 92 -24.31 18.20 6.08
N VAL A 93 -23.65 18.05 4.93
CA VAL A 93 -22.19 17.94 4.85
C VAL A 93 -21.59 19.32 5.09
N THR A 94 -20.74 19.44 6.09
CA THR A 94 -20.04 20.70 6.44
C THR A 94 -18.57 20.66 6.08
N SER A 95 -17.99 19.47 5.96
CA SER A 95 -16.60 19.30 5.52
C SER A 95 -16.42 17.92 4.90
N LEU A 96 -15.38 17.80 4.07
CA LEU A 96 -14.88 16.54 3.54
C LEU A 96 -13.44 16.35 4.03
N VAL A 97 -13.15 15.17 4.58
CA VAL A 97 -11.78 14.74 4.91
C VAL A 97 -11.35 13.69 3.90
N ILE A 98 -10.19 13.91 3.29
CA ILE A 98 -9.57 12.99 2.33
C ILE A 98 -8.30 12.45 2.98
N LEU A 99 -8.16 11.13 3.00
CA LEU A 99 -7.06 10.42 3.64
C LEU A 99 -6.43 9.43 2.65
N HIS A 100 -5.12 9.53 2.48
CA HIS A 100 -4.32 8.49 1.83
C HIS A 100 -3.69 7.62 2.90
N ILE A 101 -4.17 6.39 3.02
CA ILE A 101 -3.71 5.43 4.03
C ILE A 101 -2.87 4.33 3.37
N SER A 102 -1.90 3.79 4.09
CA SER A 102 -1.18 2.56 3.76
C SER A 102 -1.04 1.71 5.01
N LEU A 103 -0.90 0.39 4.85
CA LEU A 103 -0.68 -0.53 5.96
C LEU A 103 0.76 -1.02 5.92
N GLU A 104 1.42 -1.05 7.09
CA GLU A 104 2.66 -1.80 7.28
C GLU A 104 2.29 -3.20 7.73
N THR A 105 2.82 -4.21 7.05
CA THR A 105 2.53 -5.62 7.31
C THR A 105 3.80 -6.44 7.30
N ASP A 106 3.75 -7.71 7.73
CA ASP A 106 4.79 -8.64 7.32
C ASP A 106 4.71 -8.95 5.81
N SER A 107 5.81 -9.49 5.26
CA SER A 107 5.93 -9.76 3.82
C SER A 107 4.94 -10.79 3.30
N SER A 108 4.60 -11.82 4.08
CA SER A 108 3.63 -12.85 3.67
C SER A 108 2.20 -12.33 3.63
N THR A 109 1.84 -11.43 4.55
CA THR A 109 0.50 -10.88 4.69
C THR A 109 0.16 -9.90 3.56
N SER A 110 1.14 -9.17 3.04
CA SER A 110 0.90 -8.14 2.01
C SER A 110 0.25 -8.69 0.73
N GLU A 111 0.58 -9.92 0.30
CA GLU A 111 -0.01 -10.53 -0.90
C GLU A 111 -1.47 -10.93 -0.66
N ARG A 112 -1.76 -11.50 0.51
CA ARG A 112 -3.12 -11.91 0.88
C ARG A 112 -4.07 -10.72 0.98
N LEU A 113 -3.60 -9.62 1.59
CA LEU A 113 -4.40 -8.40 1.77
C LEU A 113 -4.87 -7.77 0.46
N PHE A 114 -4.17 -8.02 -0.66
CA PHE A 114 -4.60 -7.54 -1.97
C PHE A 114 -5.98 -8.08 -2.36
N SER A 115 -6.21 -9.38 -2.15
CA SER A 115 -7.52 -10.01 -2.41
C SER A 115 -8.61 -9.57 -1.42
N GLU A 116 -8.21 -9.07 -0.25
CA GLU A 116 -9.11 -8.66 0.83
C GLU A 116 -9.28 -7.13 0.90
N GLU A 117 -8.79 -6.37 -0.10
CA GLU A 117 -8.93 -4.91 -0.16
C GLU A 117 -10.36 -4.43 0.13
N PRO A 118 -11.44 -5.03 -0.44
CA PRO A 118 -12.80 -4.58 -0.15
C PRO A 118 -13.15 -4.65 1.34
N LYS A 119 -12.70 -5.68 2.06
CA LYS A 119 -12.95 -5.85 3.50
C LYS A 119 -12.13 -4.86 4.33
N LEU A 120 -10.85 -4.70 3.99
CA LEU A 120 -9.98 -3.70 4.64
C LEU A 120 -10.59 -2.31 4.51
N ARG A 121 -11.04 -1.94 3.30
CA ARG A 121 -11.63 -0.63 3.05
C ARG A 121 -12.93 -0.43 3.83
N ASP A 122 -13.78 -1.44 3.88
CA ASP A 122 -15.05 -1.37 4.62
C ASP A 122 -14.81 -1.15 6.13
N ASN A 123 -13.88 -1.88 6.74
CA ASN A 123 -13.51 -1.72 8.14
C ASN A 123 -12.92 -0.32 8.44
N ILE A 124 -11.97 0.13 7.59
CA ILE A 124 -11.37 1.47 7.72
C ILE A 124 -12.43 2.56 7.54
N MET A 125 -13.33 2.42 6.57
CA MET A 125 -14.39 3.40 6.33
C MET A 125 -15.38 3.46 7.48
N THR A 126 -15.79 2.31 8.01
CA THR A 126 -16.66 2.24 9.19
C THR A 126 -16.02 2.93 10.39
N THR A 127 -14.72 2.68 10.61
CA THR A 127 -13.95 3.32 11.68
C THR A 127 -13.89 4.84 11.50
N LEU A 128 -13.59 5.32 10.29
CA LEU A 128 -13.51 6.74 10.01
C LEU A 128 -14.87 7.45 10.12
N ILE A 129 -15.97 6.80 9.74
CA ILE A 129 -17.33 7.32 9.95
C ILE A 129 -17.66 7.40 11.44
N ALA A 130 -17.25 6.42 12.24
CA ALA A 130 -17.41 6.51 13.69
C ALA A 130 -16.64 7.71 14.27
N LEU A 131 -15.40 7.93 13.82
CA LEU A 131 -14.59 9.09 14.20
C LEU A 131 -15.12 10.43 13.66
N SER A 132 -15.83 10.46 12.53
CA SER A 132 -16.49 11.69 12.06
C SER A 132 -17.63 12.11 12.99
N ASN A 133 -18.25 11.14 13.65
CA ASN A 133 -19.42 11.33 14.50
C ASN A 133 -19.05 11.68 15.95
N ASP A 134 -17.79 11.55 16.36
CA ASP A 134 -17.33 11.93 17.70
C ASP A 134 -17.26 13.46 17.95
N GLY A 135 -17.39 14.25 16.87
CA GLY A 135 -17.43 15.71 16.94
C GLY A 135 -16.07 16.39 17.12
N ARG A 136 -14.96 15.64 17.14
CA ARG A 136 -13.63 16.17 17.44
C ARG A 136 -12.54 15.64 16.52
N THR A 137 -12.42 14.32 16.35
CA THR A 137 -11.23 13.70 15.77
C THR A 137 -11.02 14.12 14.33
N LEU A 138 -12.04 13.98 13.48
CA LEU A 138 -11.95 14.41 12.08
C LEU A 138 -12.19 15.90 11.86
N GLU A 139 -12.68 16.63 12.88
CA GLU A 139 -12.84 18.08 12.80
C GLU A 139 -11.52 18.83 12.87
N GLN A 140 -10.58 18.32 13.66
CA GLN A 140 -9.24 18.89 13.83
C GLN A 140 -8.19 17.81 13.60
N PRO A 141 -8.06 17.28 12.38
CA PRO A 141 -7.26 16.09 12.14
C PRO A 141 -5.75 16.39 12.12
N THR A 142 -5.37 17.68 12.14
CA THR A 142 -3.99 18.16 12.32
C THR A 142 -3.54 18.23 13.79
N ASP A 143 -4.45 18.07 14.75
CA ASP A 143 -4.08 17.90 16.15
C ASP A 143 -3.41 16.53 16.34
N ILE A 144 -2.24 16.50 16.98
CA ILE A 144 -1.43 15.28 17.12
C ILE A 144 -2.19 14.15 17.83
N ASN A 145 -3.03 14.47 18.82
CA ASN A 145 -3.79 13.45 19.55
C ASN A 145 -4.88 12.87 18.66
N ASN A 146 -5.54 13.72 17.88
CA ASN A 146 -6.55 13.28 16.92
C ASN A 146 -5.92 12.44 15.80
N TYR A 147 -4.75 12.83 15.29
CA TYR A 147 -4.00 12.07 14.29
C TYR A 147 -3.65 10.67 14.79
N GLU A 148 -3.11 10.57 16.01
CA GLU A 148 -2.79 9.27 16.62
C GLU A 148 -4.06 8.46 16.96
N ASN A 149 -5.16 9.12 17.34
CA ASN A 149 -6.46 8.47 17.55
C ASN A 149 -6.96 7.80 16.25
N ILE A 150 -6.87 8.48 15.10
CA ILE A 150 -7.24 7.91 13.80
C ILE A 150 -6.42 6.64 13.52
N ARG A 151 -5.09 6.73 13.64
CA ARG A 151 -4.19 5.60 13.36
C ARG A 151 -4.45 4.40 14.27
N SER A 152 -4.54 4.65 15.58
CA SER A 152 -4.71 3.62 16.60
C SER A 152 -6.08 2.92 16.51
N MET A 153 -7.17 3.66 16.30
CA MET A 153 -8.50 3.08 16.16
C MET A 153 -8.62 2.22 14.89
N ILE A 154 -8.06 2.69 13.78
CA ILE A 154 -8.02 1.88 12.55
C ILE A 154 -7.20 0.61 12.77
N LEU A 155 -6.00 0.73 13.35
CA LEU A 155 -5.14 -0.43 13.60
C LEU A 155 -5.80 -1.45 14.52
N MET A 156 -6.45 -0.97 15.58
CA MET A 156 -7.19 -1.81 16.53
C MET A 156 -8.30 -2.59 15.82
N ASN A 157 -9.15 -1.91 15.05
CA ASN A 157 -10.29 -2.56 14.37
C ASN A 157 -9.85 -3.51 13.25
N LEU A 158 -8.75 -3.20 12.55
CA LEU A 158 -8.18 -4.08 11.54
C LEU A 158 -7.61 -5.37 12.16
N LYS A 159 -6.87 -5.25 13.28
CA LYS A 159 -6.31 -6.38 14.00
C LYS A 159 -7.37 -7.30 14.60
N ASP A 160 -8.48 -6.73 15.06
CA ASP A 160 -9.58 -7.50 15.65
C ASP A 160 -10.38 -8.28 14.60
N SER A 161 -10.58 -7.70 13.42
CA SER A 161 -11.52 -8.25 12.44
C SER A 161 -10.89 -8.99 11.24
N ILE A 162 -9.62 -8.76 10.93
CA ILE A 162 -9.04 -9.17 9.63
C ILE A 162 -7.77 -10.00 9.78
N ASP A 163 -6.68 -9.41 10.29
CA ASP A 163 -5.36 -10.06 10.27
C ASP A 163 -4.41 -9.51 11.35
N ASP A 164 -3.67 -10.41 12.01
CA ASP A 164 -2.70 -10.08 13.06
C ASP A 164 -1.33 -9.65 12.51
N GLY A 165 -1.07 -9.89 11.22
CA GLY A 165 0.11 -9.46 10.46
C GLY A 165 0.12 -7.97 10.10
N ILE A 166 -0.97 -7.24 10.34
CA ILE A 166 -1.00 -5.77 10.20
C ILE A 166 -0.27 -5.15 11.39
N GLN A 167 0.88 -4.53 11.15
CA GLN A 167 1.73 -4.00 12.21
C GLN A 167 1.42 -2.54 12.52
N ASN A 168 1.13 -1.73 11.49
CA ASN A 168 0.93 -0.30 11.63
C ASN A 168 0.01 0.28 10.54
N VAL A 169 -0.58 1.43 10.84
CA VAL A 169 -1.36 2.25 9.90
C VAL A 169 -0.59 3.54 9.65
N LEU A 170 -0.36 3.84 8.37
CA LEU A 170 0.36 5.01 7.90
C LEU A 170 -0.63 5.94 7.20
N ILE A 171 -0.74 7.18 7.66
CA ILE A 171 -1.46 8.23 6.94
C ILE A 171 -0.41 9.00 6.13
N VAL A 172 -0.38 8.72 4.83
CA VAL A 172 0.60 9.25 3.87
C VAL A 172 0.28 10.67 3.46
N ASP A 173 -1.01 10.97 3.30
CA ASP A 173 -1.51 12.30 2.99
C ASP A 173 -2.89 12.50 3.64
N MET A 174 -3.22 13.76 3.91
CA MET A 174 -4.49 14.16 4.49
C MET A 174 -4.85 15.58 4.07
N ALA A 175 -6.09 15.76 3.64
CA ALA A 175 -6.69 17.05 3.38
C ALA A 175 -8.05 17.17 4.06
N LYS A 176 -8.41 18.38 4.50
CA LYS A 176 -9.77 18.73 4.94
C LYS A 176 -10.24 19.94 4.14
N GLN A 177 -11.42 19.82 3.54
CA GLN A 177 -12.10 20.92 2.86
C GLN A 177 -13.39 21.24 3.60
N ASN A 178 -13.54 22.50 4.02
CA ASN A 178 -14.80 23.02 4.52
C ASN A 178 -15.70 23.39 3.32
N LEU A 179 -17.01 23.14 3.44
CA LEU A 179 -18.01 23.45 2.42
C LEU A 179 -18.78 24.73 2.74
#